data_AF-A0A1V6A756-F1
#
_entry.id   AF-A0A1V6A756-F1
#
_cell.length_a   1.000
_cell.length_b   1.000
_cell.length_c   1.000
_cell.angle_alpha   90.00
_cell.angle_beta   90.00
_cell.angle_gamma   90.00
#
_symmetry.space_group_name_H-M   'P 1'
#
loop_
_entity.id
_entity.type
_entity.pdbx_description
1 polymer ?
#
loop_
_entity_poly.entity_id
_entity_poly.type
_entity_poly.pdbx_seq_one_letter_code
_entity_poly.pdbx_strand_id
1 'polypeptide(L)'
;MLNFLNSLIVPVLHYKESDQYNSIFKEISENYCYENFHSDILAYYLKRPIVKKYFIDWLNHRTVNNKSPILFEDYQFGEVFRERGRIDLLIFSNDKNSAIIVENKSNDASDQARQIFRYFYSLEKQGISVDRIFYLNKNSNKLPELADLNDEERKQIKEKTVVGQLVGHNSFTEKVINQVLIDSNDIRLSAISQEIRDLFYSVTYGEINMEDLSSFVTELKQNDNLSNLKKAIQAYQDLPVYFTEVYKNYIMKKETGHKIFLHKPNCLVIDHIFRFDKQFAIDIWFYPEKLDFSILCRGGNDSDIENLRSEMGSRFPFKEFSYGRYRFFYDDPFNDEAIKKILDELLNQFKKA
;
A
#
# COMPACT_ATOMS: atom_id res chain seq x y z
N MET A 1 1.91 -4.89 15.32
CA MET A 1 2.87 -6.02 15.34
C MET A 1 3.16 -6.55 13.94
N LEU A 2 2.15 -6.90 13.12
CA LEU A 2 2.33 -7.24 11.69
C LEU A 2 3.07 -6.15 10.89
N ASN A 3 2.64 -4.89 10.97
CA ASN A 3 3.30 -3.79 10.25
C ASN A 3 4.77 -3.60 10.67
N PHE A 4 5.08 -3.88 11.94
CA PHE A 4 6.45 -3.84 12.46
C PHE A 4 7.27 -5.03 11.95
N LEU A 5 6.70 -6.24 11.94
CA LEU A 5 7.35 -7.43 11.40
C LEU A 5 7.54 -7.33 9.87
N ASN A 6 6.55 -6.84 9.12
CA ASN A 6 6.69 -6.56 7.69
C ASN A 6 7.71 -5.43 7.44
N SER A 7 7.75 -4.39 8.28
CA SER A 7 8.78 -3.35 8.18
C SER A 7 10.18 -3.84 8.49
N LEU A 8 10.33 -5.00 9.12
CA LEU A 8 11.62 -5.66 9.37
C LEU A 8 11.95 -6.71 8.31
N ILE A 9 10.98 -7.54 7.91
CA ILE A 9 11.16 -8.66 6.97
C ILE A 9 11.40 -8.17 5.54
N VAL A 10 10.67 -7.15 5.07
CA VAL A 10 10.85 -6.60 3.72
C VAL A 10 12.28 -6.09 3.52
N PRO A 11 12.88 -5.27 4.42
CA PRO A 11 14.28 -4.91 4.33
C PRO A 11 15.22 -6.12 4.37
N VAL A 12 15.00 -7.10 5.26
CA VAL A 12 15.88 -8.28 5.37
C VAL A 12 15.86 -9.16 4.11
N LEU A 13 14.71 -9.28 3.45
CA LEU A 13 14.59 -10.00 2.18
C LEU A 13 15.29 -9.27 1.03
N HIS A 14 15.20 -7.94 0.98
CA HIS A 14 15.84 -7.12 -0.04
C HIS A 14 17.32 -6.83 0.25
N TYR A 15 17.77 -6.99 1.50
CA TYR A 15 19.17 -6.83 1.92
C TYR A 15 20.11 -7.82 1.22
N LYS A 16 19.61 -9.00 0.83
CA LYS A 16 20.38 -9.97 0.03
C LYS A 16 20.32 -9.76 -1.48
N GLU A 17 19.40 -8.92 -1.97
CA GLU A 17 19.34 -8.54 -3.40
C GLU A 17 20.10 -7.25 -3.69
N SER A 18 20.34 -6.40 -2.68
CA SER A 18 21.07 -5.12 -2.85
C SER A 18 22.57 -5.25 -3.07
N ASP A 19 23.16 -6.45 -2.93
CA ASP A 19 24.60 -6.67 -3.15
C ASP A 19 25.03 -6.63 -4.64
N GLN A 20 24.13 -6.35 -5.59
CA GLN A 20 24.52 -6.29 -7.01
C GLN A 20 24.11 -5.05 -7.81
N TYR A 21 23.29 -4.13 -7.27
CA TYR A 21 23.00 -2.89 -8.00
C TYR A 21 22.69 -1.71 -7.06
N ASN A 22 23.72 -0.91 -6.79
CA ASN A 22 23.53 0.45 -6.29
C ASN A 22 23.05 1.32 -7.46
N SER A 23 21.95 2.05 -7.27
CA SER A 23 21.53 3.04 -8.28
C SER A 23 22.67 4.01 -8.58
N ILE A 24 22.80 4.41 -9.85
CA ILE A 24 23.77 5.43 -10.25
C ILE A 24 23.57 6.74 -9.47
N PHE A 25 22.34 7.06 -9.07
CA PHE A 25 22.04 8.24 -8.27
C PHE A 25 22.58 8.13 -6.84
N LYS A 26 22.58 6.93 -6.25
CA LYS A 26 23.18 6.71 -4.94
C LYS A 26 24.69 6.97 -4.99
N GLU A 27 25.35 6.36 -5.96
CA GLU A 27 26.79 6.53 -6.19
C GLU A 27 27.17 8.02 -6.40
N ILE A 28 26.36 8.76 -7.15
CA ILE A 28 26.56 10.21 -7.32
C ILE A 28 26.33 10.96 -5.99
N SER A 29 25.27 10.65 -5.27
CA SER A 29 24.94 11.33 -4.00
C SER A 29 26.04 11.16 -2.95
N GLU A 30 26.58 9.94 -2.81
CA GLU A 30 27.61 9.59 -1.83
C GLU A 30 28.96 10.25 -2.16
N ASN A 31 29.34 10.32 -3.44
CA ASN A 31 30.64 10.88 -3.83
C ASN A 31 30.67 12.41 -3.85
N TYR A 32 29.53 13.07 -4.06
CA TYR A 32 29.47 14.52 -4.21
C TYR A 32 28.73 15.24 -3.07
N CYS A 33 28.23 14.51 -2.06
CA CYS A 33 27.60 15.04 -0.85
C CYS A 33 26.54 16.14 -1.12
N TYR A 34 25.72 15.95 -2.16
CA TYR A 34 24.67 16.90 -2.50
C TYR A 34 23.45 16.68 -1.58
N GLU A 35 23.40 17.42 -0.48
CA GLU A 35 22.34 17.35 0.55
C GLU A 35 20.92 17.32 -0.04
N ASN A 36 20.69 18.05 -1.13
CA ASN A 36 19.37 18.22 -1.76
C ASN A 36 19.17 17.39 -3.05
N PHE A 37 20.08 16.47 -3.36
CA PHE A 37 20.07 15.71 -4.62
C PHE A 37 18.79 14.89 -4.83
N HIS A 38 18.21 14.37 -3.75
CA HIS A 38 16.98 13.60 -3.82
C HIS A 38 15.79 14.47 -4.26
N SER A 39 15.77 15.74 -3.82
CA SER A 39 14.79 16.72 -4.27
C SER A 39 15.02 17.14 -5.72
N ASP A 40 16.28 17.23 -6.19
CA ASP A 40 16.57 17.47 -7.62
C ASP A 40 16.03 16.35 -8.52
N ILE A 41 16.26 15.10 -8.13
CA ILE A 41 15.77 13.93 -8.86
C ILE A 41 14.23 13.93 -8.90
N LEU A 42 13.59 14.13 -7.75
CA LEU A 42 12.13 14.21 -7.65
C LEU A 42 11.57 15.35 -8.50
N ALA A 43 12.17 16.54 -8.46
CA ALA A 43 11.77 17.69 -9.27
C ALA A 43 11.82 17.34 -10.75
N TYR A 44 12.94 16.75 -11.20
CA TYR A 44 13.13 16.35 -12.58
C TYR A 44 12.12 15.30 -13.01
N TYR A 45 11.87 14.29 -12.17
CA TYR A 45 10.94 13.21 -12.46
C TYR A 45 9.50 13.71 -12.55
N LEU A 46 9.06 14.56 -11.62
CA LEU A 46 7.72 15.16 -11.61
C LEU A 46 7.47 16.13 -12.77
N LYS A 47 8.50 16.59 -13.50
CA LYS A 47 8.25 17.38 -14.73
C LYS A 47 7.57 16.55 -15.84
N ARG A 48 7.63 15.22 -15.77
CA ARG A 48 7.02 14.34 -16.78
C ARG A 48 5.50 14.25 -16.56
N PRO A 49 4.66 14.54 -17.59
CA PRO A 49 3.21 14.54 -17.43
C PRO A 49 2.62 13.25 -16.87
N ILE A 50 3.10 12.09 -17.36
CA ILE A 50 2.65 10.77 -16.88
C ILE A 50 2.98 10.55 -15.40
N VAL A 51 4.15 10.99 -14.94
CA VAL A 51 4.55 10.90 -13.54
C VAL A 51 3.67 11.81 -12.68
N LYS A 52 3.46 13.06 -13.12
CA LYS A 52 2.58 14.03 -12.47
C LYS A 52 1.15 13.49 -12.32
N LYS A 53 0.62 12.83 -13.35
CA LYS A 53 -0.69 12.18 -13.34
C LYS A 53 -0.79 11.16 -12.21
N TYR A 54 0.08 10.15 -12.19
CA TYR A 54 0.04 9.12 -11.14
C TYR A 54 0.31 9.69 -9.75
N PHE A 55 1.17 10.71 -9.64
CA PHE A 55 1.40 11.40 -8.38
C PHE A 55 0.13 12.09 -7.86
N ILE A 56 -0.60 12.83 -8.72
CA ILE A 56 -1.86 13.49 -8.35
C ILE A 56 -2.96 12.47 -8.02
N ASP A 57 -3.08 11.41 -8.83
CA ASP A 57 -4.03 10.32 -8.57
C ASP A 57 -3.76 9.67 -7.20
N TRP A 58 -2.48 9.45 -6.88
CA TRP A 58 -2.09 8.93 -5.57
C TRP A 58 -2.40 9.90 -4.43
N LEU A 59 -2.09 11.20 -4.58
CA LEU A 59 -2.44 12.23 -3.59
C LEU A 59 -3.94 12.26 -3.30
N ASN A 60 -4.77 12.16 -4.33
CA ASN A 60 -6.22 12.15 -4.19
C ASN A 60 -6.69 10.91 -3.42
N HIS A 61 -6.17 9.72 -3.73
CA HIS A 61 -6.51 8.49 -3.00
C HIS A 61 -6.11 8.51 -1.52
N ARG A 62 -5.06 9.26 -1.16
CA ARG A 62 -4.66 9.42 0.26
C ARG A 62 -5.42 10.52 0.99
N THR A 63 -6.17 11.34 0.28
CA THR A 63 -6.92 12.42 0.91
C THR A 63 -8.20 11.85 1.53
N VAL A 64 -8.30 11.90 2.87
CA VAL A 64 -9.49 11.44 3.60
C VAL A 64 -10.70 12.35 3.31
N ASN A 65 -11.90 11.76 3.32
CA ASN A 65 -13.23 12.32 3.04
C ASN A 65 -13.40 13.83 3.33
N ASN A 66 -14.08 14.53 2.39
CA ASN A 66 -14.51 15.94 2.37
C ASN A 66 -13.58 16.97 1.70
N LYS A 67 -12.48 16.58 1.05
CA LYS A 67 -11.69 17.53 0.24
C LYS A 67 -11.91 17.32 -1.24
N SER A 68 -12.10 18.40 -1.99
CA SER A 68 -12.20 18.34 -3.45
C SER A 68 -10.91 17.74 -4.02
N PRO A 69 -11.00 16.77 -4.96
CA PRO A 69 -9.83 16.18 -5.59
C PRO A 69 -9.07 17.25 -6.39
N ILE A 70 -7.75 17.12 -6.44
CA ILE A 70 -6.93 17.89 -7.38
C ILE A 70 -7.16 17.30 -8.78
N LEU A 71 -7.50 18.15 -9.74
CA LEU A 71 -7.60 17.74 -11.14
C LEU A 71 -6.20 17.74 -11.78
N PHE A 72 -5.83 16.67 -12.47
CA PHE A 72 -4.54 16.58 -13.13
C PHE A 72 -4.39 17.67 -14.21
N GLU A 73 -5.48 17.99 -14.90
CA GLU A 73 -5.55 18.97 -15.98
C GLU A 73 -5.08 20.35 -15.54
N ASP A 74 -5.31 20.69 -14.26
CA ASP A 74 -4.89 21.96 -13.67
C ASP A 74 -3.37 22.05 -13.51
N TYR A 75 -2.68 20.91 -13.44
CA TYR A 75 -1.24 20.81 -13.18
C TYR A 75 -0.45 20.18 -14.34
N GLN A 76 -1.11 19.73 -15.41
CA GLN A 76 -0.47 19.02 -16.51
C GLN A 76 0.66 19.83 -17.15
N PHE A 77 0.45 21.14 -17.35
CA PHE A 77 1.43 22.11 -17.84
C PHE A 77 2.05 22.96 -16.72
N GLY A 78 1.70 22.66 -15.47
CA GLY A 78 2.26 23.30 -14.30
C GLY A 78 3.76 23.08 -14.18
N GLU A 79 4.44 24.10 -13.66
CA GLU A 79 5.89 24.11 -13.47
C GLU A 79 6.26 23.40 -12.16
N VAL A 80 7.41 22.71 -12.18
CA VAL A 80 7.98 22.07 -10.98
C VAL A 80 9.26 22.80 -10.62
N PHE A 81 9.23 23.48 -9.47
CA PHE A 81 10.36 24.21 -8.92
C PHE A 81 10.96 23.46 -7.73
N ARG A 82 12.28 23.55 -7.60
CA ARG A 82 13.02 23.11 -6.42
C ARG A 82 13.54 24.34 -5.69
N GLU A 83 13.51 24.33 -4.35
CA GLU A 83 14.02 25.40 -3.47
C GLU A 83 13.40 26.79 -3.68
N ARG A 84 12.25 26.88 -4.37
CA ARG A 84 11.59 28.17 -4.56
C ARG A 84 10.99 28.62 -3.23
N GLY A 85 11.60 29.62 -2.61
CA GLY A 85 11.22 30.07 -1.27
C GLY A 85 11.66 29.09 -0.17
N ARG A 86 12.72 28.30 -0.40
CA ARG A 86 13.21 27.20 0.47
C ARG A 86 12.25 26.01 0.60
N ILE A 87 11.23 25.95 -0.25
CA ILE A 87 10.36 24.79 -0.36
C ILE A 87 11.11 23.73 -1.15
N ASP A 88 11.27 22.53 -0.59
CA ASP A 88 12.01 21.44 -1.25
C ASP A 88 11.53 21.26 -2.70
N LEU A 89 10.21 21.19 -2.87
CA LEU A 89 9.54 21.00 -4.14
C LEU A 89 8.19 21.75 -4.18
N LEU A 90 7.97 22.51 -5.25
CA LEU A 90 6.73 23.23 -5.52
C LEU A 90 6.23 22.87 -6.91
N ILE A 91 5.04 22.28 -6.99
CA ILE A 91 4.33 22.07 -8.26
C ILE A 91 3.30 23.20 -8.39
N PHE A 92 3.48 24.08 -9.36
CA PHE A 92 2.71 25.31 -9.52
C PHE A 92 1.86 25.27 -10.78
N SER A 93 0.55 25.50 -10.62
CA SER A 93 -0.38 25.75 -11.73
C SER A 93 -0.42 27.24 -12.03
N ASN A 94 0.16 27.64 -13.16
CA ASN A 94 0.13 29.04 -13.61
C ASN A 94 -1.32 29.51 -13.86
N ASP A 95 -2.16 28.68 -14.48
CA ASP A 95 -3.52 29.05 -14.88
C ASP A 95 -4.49 29.16 -13.71
N LYS A 96 -4.32 28.31 -12.67
CA LYS A 96 -5.15 28.35 -11.46
C LYS A 96 -4.59 29.25 -10.36
N ASN A 97 -3.34 29.68 -10.52
CA ASN A 97 -2.57 30.33 -9.46
C ASN A 97 -2.60 29.52 -8.15
N SER A 98 -2.44 28.21 -8.27
CA SER A 98 -2.46 27.26 -7.15
C SER A 98 -1.21 26.39 -7.12
N ALA A 99 -0.91 25.82 -5.97
CA ALA A 99 0.29 25.02 -5.77
C ALA A 99 0.09 23.78 -4.90
N ILE A 100 0.91 22.77 -5.18
CA ILE A 100 1.16 21.65 -4.30
C ILE A 100 2.57 21.83 -3.72
N ILE A 101 2.65 21.89 -2.40
CA ILE A 101 3.91 21.87 -1.67
C ILE A 101 4.31 20.42 -1.46
N VAL A 102 5.55 20.05 -1.73
CA VAL A 102 6.10 18.74 -1.40
C VAL A 102 7.30 18.95 -0.48
N GLU A 103 7.20 18.46 0.74
CA GLU A 103 8.29 18.41 1.72
C GLU A 103 8.92 17.02 1.66
N ASN A 104 10.19 16.95 1.32
CA ASN A 104 10.91 15.70 1.09
C ASN A 104 11.81 15.37 2.28
N LYS A 105 11.36 14.47 3.14
CA LYS A 105 12.12 13.94 4.27
C LYS A 105 12.70 12.55 3.98
N SER A 106 13.01 12.26 2.71
CA SER A 106 13.64 11.00 2.29
C SER A 106 14.96 10.70 3.00
N ASN A 107 15.70 11.73 3.44
CA ASN A 107 16.97 11.56 4.17
C ASN A 107 16.83 11.63 5.70
N ASP A 108 15.61 11.51 6.23
CA ASP A 108 15.31 11.62 7.67
C ASP A 108 15.81 12.92 8.33
N ALA A 109 15.89 14.00 7.54
CA ALA A 109 16.20 15.32 8.06
C ALA A 109 15.20 15.71 9.15
N SER A 110 15.70 16.31 10.23
CA SER A 110 14.86 16.85 11.31
C SER A 110 13.91 17.91 10.77
N ASP A 111 12.70 17.96 11.34
CA ASP A 111 11.77 19.04 11.02
C ASP A 111 12.34 20.36 11.56
N GLN A 112 12.28 21.41 10.73
CA GLN A 112 12.57 22.74 11.21
C GLN A 112 11.31 23.34 11.84
N ALA A 113 11.46 24.02 12.97
CA ALA A 113 10.36 24.68 13.68
C ALA A 113 9.49 25.50 12.71
N ARG A 114 8.17 25.27 12.69
CA ARG A 114 7.18 25.98 11.85
C ARG A 114 7.45 25.96 10.33
N GLN A 115 8.28 25.06 9.81
CA GLN A 115 8.73 25.06 8.40
C GLN A 115 7.59 25.03 7.38
N ILE A 116 6.74 24.02 7.46
CA ILE A 116 5.61 23.82 6.55
C ILE A 116 4.65 25.03 6.58
N PHE A 117 4.40 25.59 7.77
CA PHE A 117 3.56 26.76 7.91
C PHE A 117 4.17 28.00 7.23
N ARG A 118 5.49 28.22 7.34
CA ARG A 118 6.15 29.34 6.63
C ARG A 118 5.97 29.22 5.12
N TYR A 119 6.06 28.00 4.58
CA TYR A 119 5.89 27.76 3.14
C TYR A 119 4.48 28.07 2.69
N PHE A 120 3.49 27.50 3.39
CA PHE A 120 2.08 27.76 3.17
C PHE A 120 1.76 29.27 3.23
N TYR A 121 2.14 29.93 4.32
CA TYR A 121 1.84 31.33 4.55
C TYR A 121 2.53 32.28 3.55
N SER A 122 3.75 31.94 3.12
CA SER A 122 4.49 32.72 2.11
C SER A 122 3.79 32.69 0.74
N LEU A 123 3.23 31.55 0.34
CA LEU A 123 2.49 31.42 -0.91
C LEU A 123 1.13 32.13 -0.84
N GLU A 124 0.39 31.96 0.25
CA GLU A 124 -0.89 32.65 0.46
C GLU A 124 -0.71 34.17 0.45
N LYS A 125 0.38 34.69 1.03
CA LYS A 125 0.72 36.13 0.94
C LYS A 125 0.98 36.62 -0.47
N GLN A 126 1.42 35.74 -1.37
CA GLN A 126 1.62 36.03 -2.79
C GLN A 126 0.32 35.84 -3.60
N GLY A 127 -0.80 35.52 -2.93
CA GLY A 127 -2.08 35.23 -3.57
C GLY A 127 -2.15 33.85 -4.21
N ILE A 128 -1.19 32.96 -3.94
CA ILE A 128 -1.14 31.61 -4.47
C ILE A 128 -1.86 30.67 -3.50
N SER A 129 -2.91 29.99 -3.98
CA SER A 129 -3.64 29.03 -3.15
C SER A 129 -2.89 27.72 -3.02
N VAL A 130 -2.75 27.19 -1.81
CA VAL A 130 -2.12 25.88 -1.61
C VAL A 130 -3.19 24.78 -1.62
N ASP A 131 -3.21 23.95 -2.66
CA ASP A 131 -4.19 22.87 -2.79
C ASP A 131 -3.87 21.74 -1.82
N ARG A 132 -2.60 21.32 -1.74
CA ARG A 132 -2.12 20.27 -0.84
C ARG A 132 -0.69 20.52 -0.38
N ILE A 133 -0.38 19.93 0.78
CA ILE A 133 0.97 19.81 1.32
C ILE A 133 1.27 18.33 1.41
N PHE A 134 2.23 17.84 0.66
CA PHE A 134 2.62 16.44 0.65
C PHE A 134 3.91 16.25 1.45
N TYR A 135 3.82 15.52 2.56
CA TYR A 135 4.94 15.22 3.43
C TYR A 135 5.44 13.81 3.12
N LEU A 136 6.58 13.70 2.42
CA LEU A 136 7.12 12.46 1.91
C LEU A 136 8.28 11.95 2.77
N ASN A 137 8.13 10.77 3.37
CA ASN A 137 9.13 10.14 4.24
C ASN A 137 9.65 8.81 3.69
N LYS A 138 10.70 8.26 4.31
CA LYS A 138 11.09 6.85 4.12
C LYS A 138 9.94 5.88 4.45
N ASN A 139 9.24 6.11 5.57
CA ASN A 139 8.11 5.33 6.03
C ASN A 139 6.95 6.24 6.51
N SER A 140 5.72 5.74 6.54
CA SER A 140 4.54 6.54 6.90
C SER A 140 4.40 6.85 8.41
N ASN A 141 5.36 6.49 9.25
CA ASN A 141 5.22 6.63 10.71
C ASN A 141 5.60 8.03 11.20
N LYS A 142 6.45 8.76 10.46
CA LYS A 142 6.83 10.14 10.79
C LYS A 142 5.74 11.10 10.30
N LEU A 143 5.18 11.85 11.24
CA LEU A 143 4.26 12.95 10.95
C LEU A 143 5.03 14.27 11.07
N PRO A 144 4.63 15.32 10.32
CA PRO A 144 5.26 16.62 10.47
C PRO A 144 5.09 17.15 11.89
N GLU A 145 6.16 17.70 12.45
CA GLU A 145 6.12 18.37 13.74
C GLU A 145 5.35 19.70 13.63
N LEU A 146 4.25 19.80 14.38
CA LEU A 146 3.37 20.97 14.39
C LEU A 146 3.32 21.64 15.77
N ALA A 147 4.15 21.23 16.74
CA ALA A 147 4.07 21.66 18.13
C ALA A 147 4.06 23.19 18.27
N ASP A 148 4.91 23.87 17.48
CA ASP A 148 5.09 25.33 17.51
C ASP A 148 3.97 26.14 16.82
N LEU A 149 2.90 25.50 16.34
CA LEU A 149 1.76 26.16 15.70
C LEU A 149 0.61 26.37 16.69
N ASN A 150 -0.07 27.51 16.58
CA ASN A 150 -1.33 27.72 17.29
C ASN A 150 -2.45 26.85 16.68
N ASP A 151 -3.60 26.77 17.35
CA ASP A 151 -4.67 25.83 16.96
C ASP A 151 -5.23 26.08 15.55
N GLU A 152 -5.36 27.33 15.15
CA GLU A 152 -5.88 27.70 13.84
C GLU A 152 -4.86 27.39 12.73
N GLU A 153 -3.60 27.75 12.93
CA GLU A 153 -2.49 27.41 12.03
C GLU A 153 -2.37 25.89 11.88
N ARG A 154 -2.42 25.16 12.99
CA ARG A 154 -2.34 23.70 13.03
C ARG A 154 -3.50 23.07 12.26
N LYS A 155 -4.71 23.58 12.43
CA LYS A 155 -5.90 23.11 11.72
C LYS A 155 -5.74 23.29 10.22
N GLN A 156 -5.35 24.48 9.75
CA GLN A 156 -5.15 24.78 8.34
C GLN A 156 -4.09 23.87 7.68
N ILE A 157 -2.95 23.67 8.36
CA ILE A 157 -1.90 22.79 7.86
C ILE A 157 -2.36 21.33 7.84
N LYS A 158 -2.98 20.83 8.91
CA LYS A 158 -3.52 19.45 8.94
C LYS A 158 -4.56 19.21 7.85
N GLU A 159 -5.41 20.20 7.58
CA GLU A 159 -6.42 20.13 6.54
C GLU A 159 -5.84 20.12 5.12
N LYS A 160 -4.59 20.53 4.91
CA LYS A 160 -3.94 20.46 3.59
C LYS A 160 -2.92 19.33 3.48
N THR A 161 -2.46 18.81 4.62
CA THR A 161 -1.39 17.83 4.68
C THR A 161 -1.85 16.43 4.28
N VAL A 162 -1.05 15.78 3.44
CA VAL A 162 -1.14 14.36 3.07
C VAL A 162 0.23 13.75 3.33
N VAL A 163 0.27 12.65 4.08
CA VAL A 163 1.52 11.96 4.40
C VAL A 163 1.71 10.79 3.45
N GLY A 164 2.91 10.65 2.89
CA GLY A 164 3.27 9.55 2.02
C GLY A 164 4.63 8.95 2.38
N GLN A 165 4.90 7.81 1.76
CA GLN A 165 6.15 7.07 1.94
C GLN A 165 6.78 6.70 0.60
N LEU A 166 8.10 6.58 0.57
CA LEU A 166 8.85 6.25 -0.64
C LEU A 166 8.57 4.82 -1.13
N VAL A 167 8.61 3.84 -0.23
CA VAL A 167 8.51 2.39 -0.52
C VAL A 167 7.46 1.69 0.36
N GLY A 168 7.13 0.43 0.04
CA GLY A 168 6.11 -0.36 0.73
C GLY A 168 4.70 -0.21 0.14
N HIS A 169 3.69 -0.70 0.86
CA HIS A 169 2.30 -0.65 0.40
C HIS A 169 1.77 0.80 0.36
N ASN A 170 1.01 1.12 -0.69
CA ASN A 170 0.48 2.45 -0.97
C ASN A 170 1.57 3.54 -0.96
N SER A 171 2.74 3.28 -1.54
CA SER A 171 3.91 4.17 -1.57
C SER A 171 4.07 4.93 -2.89
N PHE A 172 5.00 5.90 -2.93
CA PHE A 172 5.38 6.59 -4.16
C PHE A 172 5.89 5.58 -5.20
N THR A 173 6.68 4.60 -4.75
CA THR A 173 7.17 3.54 -5.62
C THR A 173 6.02 2.70 -6.21
N GLU A 174 5.09 2.22 -5.38
CA GLU A 174 4.01 1.36 -5.85
C GLU A 174 2.98 2.11 -6.72
N LYS A 175 2.55 3.29 -6.26
CA LYS A 175 1.42 4.02 -6.85
C LYS A 175 1.83 5.03 -7.92
N VAL A 176 3.11 5.39 -8.00
CA VAL A 176 3.63 6.30 -9.02
C VAL A 176 4.65 5.60 -9.90
N ILE A 177 5.80 5.16 -9.37
CA ILE A 177 6.89 4.65 -10.20
C ILE A 177 6.51 3.38 -10.94
N ASN A 178 5.93 2.39 -10.24
CA ASN A 178 5.55 1.13 -10.87
C ASN A 178 4.45 1.33 -11.93
N GLN A 179 3.52 2.26 -11.72
CA GLN A 179 2.52 2.59 -12.74
C GLN A 179 3.17 3.23 -13.98
N VAL A 180 4.14 4.13 -13.79
CA VAL A 180 4.92 4.70 -14.91
C VAL A 180 5.68 3.61 -15.66
N LEU A 181 6.30 2.66 -14.95
CA LEU A 181 7.02 1.54 -15.58
C LEU A 181 6.10 0.62 -16.40
N ILE A 182 4.86 0.43 -15.96
CA ILE A 182 3.85 -0.39 -16.66
C ILE A 182 3.35 0.35 -17.91
N ASP A 183 3.04 1.64 -17.79
CA ASP A 183 2.31 2.39 -18.81
C ASP A 183 3.20 3.18 -19.79
N SER A 184 4.50 3.35 -19.48
CA SER A 184 5.42 4.07 -20.35
C SER A 184 6.07 3.17 -21.40
N ASN A 185 5.99 3.61 -22.66
CA ASN A 185 6.77 3.07 -23.76
C ASN A 185 8.09 3.84 -24.01
N ASP A 186 8.40 4.86 -23.21
CA ASP A 186 9.63 5.64 -23.33
C ASP A 186 10.76 4.95 -22.56
N ILE A 187 11.68 4.32 -23.29
CA ILE A 187 12.81 3.60 -22.70
C ILE A 187 13.66 4.45 -21.76
N ARG A 188 13.80 5.75 -22.01
CA ARG A 188 14.59 6.64 -21.15
C ARG A 188 13.83 6.93 -19.86
N LEU A 189 12.52 7.14 -19.95
CA LEU A 189 11.69 7.31 -18.76
C LEU A 189 11.70 6.03 -17.92
N SER A 190 11.50 4.87 -18.53
CA SER A 190 11.52 3.59 -17.83
C SER A 190 12.86 3.30 -17.16
N ALA A 191 13.99 3.59 -17.82
CA ALA A 191 15.31 3.46 -17.21
C ALA A 191 15.49 4.39 -16.01
N ILE A 192 15.09 5.67 -16.13
CA ILE A 192 15.17 6.62 -15.02
C ILE A 192 14.23 6.23 -13.88
N SER A 193 13.02 5.77 -14.20
CA SER A 193 12.06 5.25 -13.21
C SER A 193 12.65 4.08 -12.42
N GLN A 194 13.37 3.18 -13.09
CA GLN A 194 14.07 2.08 -12.43
C GLN A 194 15.17 2.59 -11.49
N GLU A 195 16.01 3.52 -11.94
CA GLU A 195 17.06 4.10 -11.10
C GLU A 195 16.51 4.81 -9.86
N ILE A 196 15.44 5.60 -10.02
CA ILE A 196 14.80 6.29 -8.89
C ILE A 196 14.18 5.28 -7.92
N ARG A 197 13.56 4.22 -8.44
CA ARG A 197 13.03 3.14 -7.62
C ARG A 197 14.14 2.53 -6.76
N ASP A 198 15.24 2.16 -7.39
CA ASP A 198 16.34 1.46 -6.73
C ASP A 198 17.04 2.39 -5.71
N LEU A 199 17.15 3.69 -6.00
CA LEU A 199 17.56 4.71 -5.03
C LEU A 199 16.62 4.73 -3.82
N PHE A 200 15.30 4.75 -4.01
CA PHE A 200 14.34 4.79 -2.90
C PHE A 200 14.38 3.52 -2.04
N TYR A 201 14.55 2.36 -2.66
CA TYR A 201 14.80 1.11 -1.93
C TYR A 201 16.09 1.21 -1.12
N SER A 202 17.19 1.71 -1.70
CA SER A 202 18.45 1.86 -0.97
C SER A 202 18.37 2.90 0.15
N VAL A 203 17.73 4.04 -0.04
CA VAL A 203 17.63 5.08 0.99
C VAL A 203 16.74 4.63 2.15
N THR A 204 15.76 3.76 1.86
CA THR A 204 14.84 3.25 2.88
C THR A 204 15.35 1.98 3.58
N TYR A 205 16.04 1.09 2.86
CA TYR A 205 16.44 -0.23 3.35
C TYR A 205 17.95 -0.52 3.27
N GLY A 206 18.70 0.23 2.47
CA GLY A 206 20.10 -0.04 2.14
C GLY A 206 21.09 0.26 3.27
N GLU A 207 20.68 1.01 4.28
CA GLU A 207 21.40 1.11 5.56
C GLU A 207 20.58 0.43 6.65
N ILE A 208 20.72 -0.89 6.77
CA ILE A 208 20.57 -1.47 8.10
C ILE A 208 21.85 -1.06 8.85
N ASN A 209 21.80 0.11 9.49
CA ASN A 209 22.91 0.62 10.27
C ASN A 209 23.27 -0.40 11.37
N MET A 210 24.53 -0.86 11.37
CA MET A 210 25.02 -1.84 12.35
C MET A 210 24.97 -1.30 13.79
N GLU A 211 25.02 0.02 13.97
CA GLU A 211 24.82 0.67 15.28
C GLU A 211 23.36 0.61 15.73
N ASP A 212 22.39 0.79 14.82
CA ASP A 212 20.95 0.65 15.12
C ASP A 212 20.56 -0.83 15.37
N LEU A 213 21.22 -1.74 14.66
CA LEU A 213 21.16 -3.18 14.92
C LEU A 213 21.73 -3.54 16.29
N SER A 214 22.70 -2.81 16.83
CA SER A 214 23.35 -3.18 18.09
C SER A 214 22.38 -3.16 19.28
N SER A 215 21.49 -2.16 19.32
CA SER A 215 20.42 -2.06 20.32
C SER A 215 19.41 -3.19 20.16
N PHE A 216 18.99 -3.47 18.92
CA PHE A 216 18.08 -4.58 18.63
C PHE A 216 18.70 -5.95 18.94
N VAL A 217 19.96 -6.17 18.58
CA VAL A 217 20.71 -7.40 18.87
C VAL A 217 20.92 -7.56 20.38
N THR A 218 21.16 -6.46 21.10
CA THR A 218 21.25 -6.47 22.56
C THR A 218 19.91 -6.87 23.17
N GLU A 219 18.80 -6.31 22.68
CA GLU A 219 17.45 -6.69 23.10
C GLU A 219 17.14 -8.16 22.80
N LEU A 220 17.48 -8.64 21.59
CA LEU A 220 17.27 -10.04 21.20
C LEU A 220 18.09 -11.04 22.02
N LYS A 221 19.23 -10.62 22.58
CA LYS A 221 20.06 -11.43 23.48
C LYS A 221 19.48 -11.55 24.88
N GLN A 222 18.58 -10.67 25.29
CA GLN A 222 17.96 -10.69 26.60
C GLN A 222 16.73 -11.61 26.62
N ASN A 223 16.43 -12.20 27.78
CA ASN A 223 15.13 -12.79 28.13
C ASN A 223 14.47 -13.68 27.06
N ASP A 224 15.25 -14.52 26.37
CA ASP A 224 14.79 -15.38 25.26
C ASP A 224 14.10 -14.64 24.10
N ASN A 225 14.32 -13.33 23.96
CA ASN A 225 13.65 -12.49 22.96
C ASN A 225 13.87 -12.97 21.52
N LEU A 226 15.05 -13.48 21.18
CA LEU A 226 15.29 -14.12 19.88
C LEU A 226 14.40 -15.36 19.66
N SER A 227 14.24 -16.18 20.70
CA SER A 227 13.37 -17.36 20.65
C SER A 227 11.91 -16.94 20.52
N ASN A 228 11.49 -15.92 21.27
CA ASN A 228 10.14 -15.35 21.22
C ASN A 228 9.83 -14.74 19.85
N LEU A 229 10.78 -14.02 19.25
CA LEU A 229 10.64 -13.47 17.90
C LEU A 229 10.50 -14.58 16.87
N LYS A 230 11.36 -15.62 16.92
CA LYS A 230 11.25 -16.79 16.04
C LYS A 230 9.88 -17.47 16.18
N LYS A 231 9.40 -17.65 17.41
CA LYS A 231 8.06 -18.20 17.68
C LYS A 231 6.95 -17.30 17.14
N ALA A 232 7.07 -15.98 17.25
CA ALA A 232 6.09 -15.03 16.73
C ALA A 232 6.05 -15.06 15.19
N ILE A 233 7.20 -15.13 14.52
CA ILE A 233 7.30 -15.29 13.06
C ILE A 233 6.66 -16.62 12.64
N GLN A 234 6.98 -17.71 13.33
CA GLN A 234 6.39 -19.01 13.04
C GLN A 234 4.86 -18.99 13.25
N ALA A 235 4.39 -18.48 14.38
CA ALA A 235 2.96 -18.35 14.66
C ALA A 235 2.24 -17.52 13.60
N TYR A 236 2.87 -16.45 13.10
CA TYR A 236 2.35 -15.65 12.00
C TYR A 236 2.24 -16.44 10.69
N GLN A 237 3.25 -17.25 10.36
CA GLN A 237 3.24 -18.14 9.19
C GLN A 237 2.22 -19.27 9.33
N ASP A 238 1.93 -19.70 10.55
CA ASP A 238 0.97 -20.77 10.86
C ASP A 238 -0.49 -20.29 10.89
N LEU A 239 -0.74 -18.97 10.95
CA LEU A 239 -2.09 -18.38 10.99
C LEU A 239 -3.04 -18.95 9.91
N PRO A 240 -2.64 -19.07 8.63
CA PRO A 240 -3.52 -19.62 7.60
C PRO A 240 -4.01 -21.04 7.89
N VAL A 241 -3.13 -21.88 8.43
CA VAL A 241 -3.46 -23.27 8.79
C VAL A 241 -4.36 -23.29 10.01
N TYR A 242 -4.03 -22.49 11.02
CA TYR A 242 -4.85 -22.31 12.22
C TYR A 242 -6.29 -21.89 11.87
N PHE A 243 -6.46 -20.84 11.05
CA PHE A 243 -7.78 -20.40 10.64
C PHE A 243 -8.53 -21.47 9.85
N THR A 244 -7.84 -22.21 8.99
CA THR A 244 -8.44 -23.31 8.24
C THR A 244 -9.06 -24.35 9.18
N GLU A 245 -8.36 -24.74 10.25
CA GLU A 245 -8.89 -25.67 11.25
C GLU A 245 -10.09 -25.11 12.02
N VAL A 246 -9.98 -23.85 12.48
CA VAL A 246 -11.05 -23.15 13.21
C VAL A 246 -12.34 -23.11 12.39
N TYR A 247 -12.25 -22.62 11.14
CA TYR A 247 -13.43 -22.42 10.31
C TYR A 247 -13.95 -23.72 9.68
N LYS A 248 -13.09 -24.72 9.44
CA LYS A 248 -13.55 -26.07 9.08
C LYS A 248 -14.43 -26.65 10.20
N ASN A 249 -13.97 -26.59 11.45
CA ASN A 249 -14.73 -27.08 12.59
C ASN A 249 -16.04 -26.31 12.79
N TYR A 250 -16.03 -25.00 12.56
CA TYR A 250 -17.22 -24.17 12.60
C TYR A 250 -18.27 -24.62 11.56
N ILE A 251 -17.87 -24.78 10.30
CA ILE A 251 -18.78 -25.18 9.22
C ILE A 251 -19.31 -26.61 9.41
N MET A 252 -18.44 -27.54 9.85
CA MET A 252 -18.86 -28.94 10.08
C MET A 252 -19.94 -29.05 11.15
N LYS A 253 -19.93 -28.20 12.19
CA LYS A 253 -20.97 -28.17 13.24
C LYS A 253 -22.35 -27.70 12.74
N LYS A 254 -22.42 -27.09 11.55
CA LYS A 254 -23.67 -26.56 10.98
C LYS A 254 -24.47 -27.62 10.21
N GLU A 255 -23.93 -28.83 10.04
CA GLU A 255 -24.61 -29.98 9.41
C GLU A 255 -25.27 -29.64 8.06
N THR A 256 -24.55 -28.91 7.21
CA THR A 256 -25.10 -28.34 5.97
C THR A 256 -25.37 -29.36 4.86
N GLY A 257 -24.89 -30.60 5.02
CA GLY A 257 -24.97 -31.66 3.99
C GLY A 257 -23.97 -31.48 2.84
N HIS A 258 -23.14 -30.43 2.87
CA HIS A 258 -22.04 -30.23 1.92
C HIS A 258 -20.82 -31.07 2.30
N LYS A 259 -20.00 -31.39 1.30
CA LYS A 259 -18.72 -32.06 1.53
C LYS A 259 -17.67 -31.01 1.89
N ILE A 260 -17.11 -31.10 3.09
CA ILE A 260 -16.11 -30.14 3.58
C ILE A 260 -14.74 -30.83 3.66
N PHE A 261 -13.73 -30.29 2.97
CA PHE A 261 -12.38 -30.83 3.01
C PHE A 261 -11.33 -29.77 2.74
N LEU A 262 -10.05 -30.11 2.91
CA LEU A 262 -8.93 -29.22 2.63
C LEU A 262 -8.32 -29.57 1.27
N HIS A 263 -8.20 -28.58 0.37
CA HIS A 263 -7.44 -28.76 -0.87
C HIS A 263 -5.94 -28.57 -0.65
N LYS A 264 -5.59 -27.62 0.23
CA LYS A 264 -4.25 -27.34 0.75
C LYS A 264 -4.36 -27.01 2.24
N PRO A 265 -3.24 -26.99 3.00
CA PRO A 265 -3.27 -26.67 4.43
C PRO A 265 -3.96 -25.33 4.77
N ASN A 266 -3.94 -24.37 3.84
CA ASN A 266 -4.57 -23.05 3.99
C ASN A 266 -5.80 -22.84 3.07
N CYS A 267 -6.38 -23.91 2.52
CA CYS A 267 -7.52 -23.82 1.62
C CYS A 267 -8.63 -24.77 2.04
N LEU A 268 -9.72 -24.21 2.57
CA LEU A 268 -10.94 -24.92 2.90
C LEU A 268 -11.88 -24.96 1.70
N VAL A 269 -12.46 -26.12 1.42
CA VAL A 269 -13.39 -26.33 0.31
C VAL A 269 -14.75 -26.74 0.86
N ILE A 270 -15.78 -26.00 0.44
CA ILE A 270 -17.19 -26.37 0.57
C ILE A 270 -17.62 -26.88 -0.81
N ASP A 271 -17.78 -28.20 -0.93
CA ASP A 271 -18.06 -28.89 -2.18
C ASP A 271 -19.47 -29.51 -2.17
N HIS A 272 -19.86 -30.12 -3.29
CA HIS A 272 -21.19 -30.75 -3.47
C HIS A 272 -22.33 -29.73 -3.38
N ILE A 273 -22.13 -28.56 -3.98
CA ILE A 273 -23.20 -27.58 -4.22
C ILE A 273 -23.80 -27.91 -5.59
N PHE A 274 -24.99 -28.51 -5.63
CA PHE A 274 -25.62 -28.95 -6.88
C PHE A 274 -26.66 -27.95 -7.38
N ARG A 275 -26.52 -27.47 -8.62
CA ARG A 275 -27.47 -26.61 -9.35
C ARG A 275 -27.40 -26.93 -10.85
N PHE A 276 -28.53 -26.98 -11.54
CA PHE A 276 -28.60 -27.24 -13.01
C PHE A 276 -27.86 -28.50 -13.48
N ASP A 277 -27.93 -29.60 -12.73
CA ASP A 277 -27.16 -30.82 -13.00
C ASP A 277 -25.62 -30.61 -13.04
N LYS A 278 -25.15 -29.50 -12.48
CA LYS A 278 -23.75 -29.16 -12.30
C LYS A 278 -23.39 -29.15 -10.82
N GLN A 279 -22.11 -29.38 -10.55
CA GLN A 279 -21.54 -29.31 -9.22
C GLN A 279 -20.64 -28.07 -9.12
N PHE A 280 -20.85 -27.29 -8.07
CA PHE A 280 -20.06 -26.13 -7.73
C PHE A 280 -19.30 -26.37 -6.42
N ALA A 281 -18.22 -25.61 -6.25
CA ALA A 281 -17.44 -25.60 -5.02
C ALA A 281 -17.04 -24.16 -4.67
N ILE A 282 -17.06 -23.86 -3.37
CA ILE A 282 -16.51 -22.64 -2.80
C ILE A 282 -15.17 -23.00 -2.18
N ASP A 283 -14.10 -22.37 -2.64
CA ASP A 283 -12.80 -22.42 -1.99
C ASP A 283 -12.60 -21.16 -1.15
N ILE A 284 -12.08 -21.33 0.05
CA ILE A 284 -11.73 -20.27 0.99
C ILE A 284 -10.23 -20.40 1.27
N TRP A 285 -9.47 -19.46 0.72
CA TRP A 285 -8.03 -19.39 0.94
C TRP A 285 -7.74 -18.45 2.10
N PHE A 286 -6.98 -18.96 3.07
CA PHE A 286 -6.51 -18.19 4.20
C PHE A 286 -5.10 -17.68 3.91
N TYR A 287 -4.90 -16.38 4.15
CA TYR A 287 -3.61 -15.72 4.15
C TYR A 287 -3.44 -14.99 5.49
N PRO A 288 -2.21 -14.63 5.88
CA PRO A 288 -1.98 -13.94 7.15
C PRO A 288 -2.70 -12.58 7.26
N GLU A 289 -2.99 -11.92 6.13
CA GLU A 289 -3.56 -10.57 6.08
C GLU A 289 -4.97 -10.51 5.49
N LYS A 290 -5.49 -11.61 4.92
CA LYS A 290 -6.80 -11.62 4.25
C LYS A 290 -7.34 -13.02 4.00
N LEU A 291 -8.61 -13.09 3.61
CA LEU A 291 -9.26 -14.29 3.08
C LEU A 291 -9.69 -14.05 1.62
N ASP A 292 -9.55 -15.06 0.77
CA ASP A 292 -10.11 -15.10 -0.60
C ASP A 292 -11.22 -16.15 -0.64
N PHE A 293 -12.45 -15.69 -0.88
CA PHE A 293 -13.61 -16.54 -1.09
C PHE A 293 -13.88 -16.61 -2.59
N SER A 294 -13.85 -17.81 -3.15
CA SER A 294 -14.08 -17.99 -4.59
C SER A 294 -14.99 -19.18 -4.88
N ILE A 295 -15.82 -19.06 -5.90
CA ILE A 295 -16.72 -20.12 -6.37
C ILE A 295 -16.38 -20.52 -7.80
N LEU A 296 -16.44 -21.83 -8.07
CA LEU A 296 -16.20 -22.42 -9.40
C LEU A 296 -17.19 -23.54 -9.72
N CYS A 297 -17.34 -23.85 -11.02
CA CYS A 297 -17.99 -25.08 -11.48
C CYS A 297 -16.97 -26.21 -11.59
N ARG A 298 -17.22 -27.36 -10.97
CA ARG A 298 -16.39 -28.57 -11.07
C ARG A 298 -16.52 -29.16 -12.47
N GLY A 299 -15.40 -29.26 -13.19
CA GLY A 299 -15.37 -29.82 -14.55
C GLY A 299 -16.23 -29.07 -15.57
N GLY A 300 -16.66 -27.85 -15.24
CA GLY A 300 -17.47 -26.99 -16.10
C GLY A 300 -16.64 -25.95 -16.82
N ASN A 301 -17.33 -25.02 -17.48
CA ASN A 301 -16.74 -23.87 -18.18
C ASN A 301 -17.26 -22.54 -17.62
N ASP A 302 -16.75 -21.43 -18.15
CA ASP A 302 -17.12 -20.08 -17.72
C ASP A 302 -18.63 -19.78 -17.87
N SER A 303 -19.30 -20.40 -18.84
CA SER A 303 -20.76 -20.23 -18.99
C SER A 303 -21.54 -20.91 -17.86
N ASP A 304 -21.05 -22.03 -17.32
CA ASP A 304 -21.73 -22.74 -16.22
C ASP A 304 -21.78 -21.87 -14.95
N ILE A 305 -20.68 -21.17 -14.62
CA ILE A 305 -20.64 -20.28 -13.44
C ILE A 305 -21.39 -18.96 -13.69
N GLU A 306 -21.40 -18.47 -14.94
CA GLU A 306 -22.17 -17.29 -15.31
C GLU A 306 -23.70 -17.54 -15.25
N ASN A 307 -24.13 -18.74 -15.61
CA ASN A 307 -25.51 -19.17 -15.45
C ASN A 307 -25.91 -19.21 -13.96
N LEU A 308 -25.05 -19.70 -13.07
CA LEU A 308 -25.28 -19.66 -11.62
C LEU A 308 -25.41 -18.22 -11.12
N ARG A 309 -24.50 -17.33 -11.52
CA ARG A 309 -24.58 -15.90 -11.17
C ARG A 309 -25.91 -15.29 -11.61
N SER A 310 -26.31 -15.55 -12.85
CA SER A 310 -27.52 -15.00 -13.47
C SER A 310 -28.79 -15.46 -12.74
N GLU A 311 -28.87 -16.73 -12.34
CA GLU A 311 -30.00 -17.25 -11.57
C GLU A 311 -30.06 -16.71 -10.13
N MET A 312 -28.91 -16.63 -9.47
CA MET A 312 -28.85 -16.09 -8.11
C MET A 312 -29.14 -14.58 -8.08
N GLY A 313 -28.84 -13.86 -9.15
CA GLY A 313 -29.11 -12.43 -9.30
C GLY A 313 -28.49 -11.62 -8.17
N SER A 314 -29.30 -10.80 -7.48
CA SER A 314 -28.85 -9.98 -6.35
C SER A 314 -28.38 -10.78 -5.13
N ARG A 315 -28.67 -12.09 -5.07
CA ARG A 315 -28.20 -12.97 -3.98
C ARG A 315 -26.80 -13.52 -4.24
N PHE A 316 -26.20 -13.30 -5.41
CA PHE A 316 -24.86 -13.77 -5.72
C PHE A 316 -23.80 -12.88 -5.04
N PRO A 317 -23.03 -13.41 -4.06
CA PRO A 317 -22.20 -12.56 -3.19
C PRO A 317 -20.83 -12.22 -3.78
N PHE A 318 -20.39 -12.95 -4.81
CA PHE A 318 -19.07 -12.80 -5.39
C PHE A 318 -19.05 -11.72 -6.48
N LYS A 319 -17.97 -10.92 -6.52
CA LYS A 319 -17.94 -9.66 -7.28
C LYS A 319 -17.05 -9.70 -8.50
N GLU A 320 -15.89 -10.33 -8.39
CA GLU A 320 -14.84 -10.28 -9.41
C GLU A 320 -14.72 -11.60 -10.16
N PHE A 321 -14.71 -11.57 -11.49
CA PHE A 321 -14.49 -12.77 -12.32
C PHE A 321 -13.04 -12.86 -12.78
N SER A 322 -12.36 -13.96 -12.47
CA SER A 322 -11.02 -14.24 -12.97
C SER A 322 -10.69 -15.73 -12.91
N TYR A 323 -10.02 -16.22 -13.97
CA TYR A 323 -9.56 -17.61 -14.10
C TYR A 323 -10.68 -18.66 -13.95
N GLY A 324 -11.85 -18.38 -14.53
CA GLY A 324 -13.02 -19.29 -14.49
C GLY A 324 -13.75 -19.33 -13.14
N ARG A 325 -13.59 -18.28 -12.32
CA ARG A 325 -14.09 -18.22 -10.93
C ARG A 325 -14.61 -16.84 -10.60
N TYR A 326 -15.67 -16.78 -9.81
CA TYR A 326 -16.08 -15.55 -9.15
C TYR A 326 -15.50 -15.49 -7.74
N ARG A 327 -15.07 -14.30 -7.28
CA ARG A 327 -14.46 -14.13 -5.95
C ARG A 327 -14.73 -12.79 -5.26
N PHE A 328 -14.41 -12.73 -3.99
CA PHE A 328 -14.22 -11.49 -3.22
C PHE A 328 -13.18 -11.70 -2.11
N PHE A 329 -12.61 -10.61 -1.61
CA PHE A 329 -11.62 -10.61 -0.52
C PHE A 329 -12.19 -10.03 0.77
N TYR A 330 -11.67 -10.50 1.90
CA TYR A 330 -11.93 -9.93 3.23
C TYR A 330 -10.60 -9.64 3.93
N ASP A 331 -10.32 -8.37 4.23
CA ASP A 331 -8.99 -7.88 4.61
C ASP A 331 -8.72 -7.89 6.14
N ASP A 332 -9.62 -8.45 6.95
CA ASP A 332 -9.45 -8.53 8.41
C ASP A 332 -9.58 -9.97 8.94
N PRO A 333 -8.54 -10.80 8.85
CA PRO A 333 -8.61 -12.21 9.22
C PRO A 333 -8.85 -12.45 10.73
N PHE A 334 -8.76 -11.41 11.57
CA PHE A 334 -8.93 -11.52 13.02
C PHE A 334 -10.36 -11.21 13.48
N ASN A 335 -11.22 -10.71 12.61
CA ASN A 335 -12.62 -10.45 12.92
C ASN A 335 -13.47 -11.73 12.76
N ASP A 336 -13.35 -12.60 13.77
CA ASP A 336 -14.02 -13.92 13.81
C ASP A 336 -15.55 -13.83 13.66
N GLU A 337 -16.19 -12.80 14.25
CA GLU A 337 -17.64 -12.61 14.15
C GLU A 337 -18.08 -12.30 12.71
N ALA A 338 -17.39 -11.39 12.03
CA ALA A 338 -17.68 -11.05 10.64
C ALA A 338 -17.43 -12.23 9.69
N ILE A 339 -16.34 -12.98 9.89
CA ILE A 339 -16.03 -14.15 9.06
C ILE A 339 -17.10 -15.23 9.23
N LYS A 340 -17.52 -15.52 10.47
CA LYS A 340 -18.61 -16.47 10.74
C LYS A 340 -19.92 -16.03 10.11
N LYS A 341 -20.24 -14.74 10.14
CA LYS A 341 -21.42 -14.19 9.48
C LYS A 341 -21.38 -14.41 7.97
N ILE A 342 -20.24 -14.13 7.32
CA ILE A 342 -20.04 -14.38 5.88
C ILE A 342 -20.25 -15.86 5.57
N LEU A 343 -19.66 -16.76 6.37
CA LEU A 343 -19.82 -18.20 6.19
C LEU A 343 -21.27 -18.64 6.34
N ASP A 344 -21.98 -18.15 7.35
CA ASP A 344 -23.39 -18.47 7.57
C ASP A 344 -24.27 -17.99 6.41
N GLU A 345 -24.02 -16.78 5.89
CA GLU A 345 -24.71 -16.26 4.72
C GLU A 345 -24.47 -17.13 3.48
N LEU A 346 -23.22 -17.51 3.21
CA LEU A 346 -22.86 -18.41 2.10
C LEU A 346 -23.53 -19.78 2.25
N LEU A 347 -23.43 -20.41 3.42
CA LEU A 347 -24.01 -21.73 3.67
C LEU A 347 -25.54 -21.72 3.54
N ASN A 348 -26.20 -20.64 3.98
CA ASN A 348 -27.64 -20.51 3.84
C ASN A 348 -28.06 -20.32 2.38
N GLN A 349 -27.32 -19.53 1.60
CA GLN A 349 -27.60 -19.31 0.18
C GLN A 349 -27.41 -20.58 -0.66
N PHE A 350 -26.40 -21.38 -0.34
CA PHE A 350 -26.01 -22.56 -1.10
C PHE A 350 -26.51 -23.88 -0.50
N LYS A 351 -27.36 -23.83 0.53
CA LYS A 351 -27.90 -25.00 1.20
C LYS A 351 -28.43 -26.01 0.18
N LYS A 352 -28.16 -27.29 0.45
CA LYS A 352 -28.69 -28.41 -0.34
C LYS A 352 -30.22 -28.36 -0.24
N ALA A 353 -30.90 -28.28 -1.39
CA ALA A 353 -32.35 -28.32 -1.47
C ALA A 353 -32.89 -29.69 -1.07
#